data_AF-A0A093S2C0-F1
#
_entry.id   AF-A0A093S2C0-F1
#
_cell.length_a   1.000
_cell.length_b   1.000
_cell.length_c   1.000
_cell.angle_alpha   90.00
_cell.angle_beta   90.00
_cell.angle_gamma   90.00
#
_symmetry.space_group_name_H-M   'P 1'
#
loop_
_entity.id
_entity.type
_entity.pdbx_description
1 polymer ?
#
loop_
_entity_poly.entity_id
_entity_poly.type
_entity_poly.pdbx_seq_one_letter_code
_entity_poly.pdbx_strand_id
1 'polypeptide(L)' 'MSKKDPCQKQACEIQKCLQANNYLESKCETVLQEMRKCCARYSQGRSICCSGFEREERERQKFKVTSE' A
#
# COMPACT_ATOMS: atom_id res chain seq x y z
N MET A 1 -5.38 -2.74 24.75
CA MET A 1 -5.27 -1.75 23.65
C MET A 1 -4.95 -2.49 22.36
N SER A 2 -5.76 -2.31 21.33
CA SER A 2 -5.45 -2.81 19.99
C SER A 2 -4.08 -2.27 19.56
N LYS A 3 -3.14 -3.17 19.23
CA LYS A 3 -1.80 -2.78 18.79
C LYS A 3 -1.97 -1.86 17.58
N LYS A 4 -1.36 -0.67 17.61
CA LYS A 4 -1.41 0.28 16.49
C LYS A 4 -0.89 -0.43 15.23
N ASP A 5 -1.62 -0.26 14.14
CA ASP A 5 -1.20 -0.84 12.87
C ASP A 5 0.11 -0.16 12.41
N PRO A 6 1.16 -0.93 12.06
CA PRO A 6 2.49 -0.37 11.82
C PRO A 6 2.56 0.49 10.54
N CYS A 7 1.64 0.31 9.59
CA CYS A 7 1.59 1.08 8.34
C CYS A 7 0.43 2.08 8.30
N GLN A 8 -0.27 2.27 9.43
CA GLN A 8 -1.37 3.24 9.54
C GLN A 8 -0.94 4.66 9.18
N LYS A 9 0.29 5.06 9.52
CA LYS A 9 0.80 6.40 9.21
C LYS A 9 0.80 6.64 7.69
N GLN A 10 1.38 5.72 6.94
CA GLN A 10 1.47 5.78 5.48
C GLN A 10 0.07 5.72 4.85
N ALA A 11 -0.82 4.87 5.37
CA ALA A 11 -2.20 4.81 4.92
C ALA A 11 -2.94 6.15 5.08
N CYS A 12 -2.76 6.83 6.22
CA CYS A 12 -3.33 8.16 6.44
C CYS A 12 -2.73 9.21 5.50
N GLU A 13 -1.43 9.18 5.23
CA GLU A 13 -0.79 10.11 4.28
C GLU A 13 -1.29 9.90 2.85
N ILE A 14 -1.59 8.65 2.44
CA ILE A 14 -2.22 8.38 1.13
C ILE A 14 -3.58 9.09 1.06
N GLN A 15 -4.42 8.94 2.09
CA GLN A 15 -5.74 9.56 2.11
C GLN A 15 -5.66 11.09 2.03
N LYS A 16 -4.73 11.71 2.78
CA LYS A 16 -4.49 13.16 2.69
C LYS A 16 -4.03 13.58 1.29
N CYS A 17 -3.10 12.83 0.70
CA CYS A 17 -2.61 13.12 -0.63
C CYS A 17 -3.73 13.05 -1.67
N LEU A 18 -4.55 11.99 -1.61
CA LEU A 18 -5.68 11.83 -2.52
C LEU A 18 -6.67 12.98 -2.38
N GLN A 19 -7.05 13.34 -1.15
CA GLN A 19 -7.95 14.48 -0.92
C GLN A 19 -7.38 15.79 -1.48
N ALA A 20 -6.08 16.05 -1.29
CA ALA A 20 -5.42 17.24 -1.83
C ALA A 20 -5.28 17.24 -3.37
N ASN A 21 -5.30 16.06 -4.00
CA ASN A 21 -5.06 15.90 -5.43
C ASN A 21 -6.29 15.47 -6.23
N ASN A 22 -7.50 15.69 -5.69
CA ASN A 22 -8.77 15.28 -6.32
C ASN A 22 -8.79 13.78 -6.67
N TYR A 23 -8.24 12.95 -5.78
CA TYR A 23 -8.14 11.50 -5.90
C TYR A 23 -7.33 11.01 -7.11
N LEU A 24 -6.50 11.87 -7.71
CA LEU A 24 -5.56 11.47 -8.76
C LEU A 24 -4.38 10.71 -8.15
N GLU A 25 -4.46 9.38 -8.14
CA GLU A 25 -3.42 8.48 -7.59
C GLU A 25 -2.03 8.72 -8.19
N SER A 26 -1.95 9.10 -9.47
CA SER A 26 -0.68 9.40 -10.16
C SER A 26 0.10 10.53 -9.50
N LYS A 27 -0.58 11.47 -8.83
CA LYS A 27 0.06 12.55 -8.06
C LYS A 27 0.53 12.11 -6.67
N CYS A 28 0.10 10.94 -6.22
CA CYS A 28 0.39 10.36 -4.92
C CYS A 28 1.36 9.18 -4.98
N GLU A 29 1.99 8.94 -6.13
CA GLU A 29 2.87 7.80 -6.39
C GLU A 29 3.97 7.65 -5.32
N THR A 30 4.59 8.74 -4.90
CA THR A 30 5.61 8.74 -3.84
C THR A 30 5.07 8.16 -2.52
N VAL A 31 3.86 8.55 -2.11
CA VAL A 31 3.27 8.08 -0.85
C VAL A 31 2.82 6.62 -0.96
N LEU A 32 2.30 6.24 -2.13
CA LEU A 32 1.97 4.84 -2.44
C LEU A 32 3.22 3.95 -2.40
N GLN A 33 4.35 4.42 -2.92
CA GLN A 33 5.64 3.71 -2.84
C GLN A 33 6.12 3.54 -1.40
N GLU A 34 5.99 4.57 -0.56
CA GLU A 34 6.33 4.47 0.86
C GLU A 34 5.43 3.46 1.61
N MET A 35 4.15 3.37 1.24
CA MET A 35 3.25 2.35 1.76
C MET A 35 3.67 0.94 1.34
N ARG A 36 4.02 0.73 0.05
CA ARG A 36 4.58 -0.55 -0.42
C ARG A 36 5.83 -0.96 0.35
N LYS A 37 6.77 -0.02 0.55
CA LYS A 37 7.96 -0.24 1.38
C LYS A 37 7.61 -0.57 2.82
N CYS A 38 6.59 0.08 3.38
CA CYS A 38 6.10 -0.26 4.72
C CYS A 38 5.61 -1.71 4.78
N CYS A 39 4.77 -2.11 3.83
CA CYS A 39 4.22 -3.47 3.78
C CYS A 39 5.29 -4.53 3.55
N ALA A 40 6.29 -4.26 2.72
CA ALA A 40 7.40 -5.18 2.48
C ALA A 40 8.27 -5.46 3.72
N ARG A 41 8.24 -4.59 4.74
CA ARG A 41 9.01 -4.78 5.99
C ARG A 41 8.36 -5.75 6.97
N TYR A 42 7.08 -6.06 6.82
CA TYR A 42 6.33 -6.89 7.75
C TYR A 42 5.83 -8.17 7.07
N SER A 43 5.62 -9.22 7.88
CA SER A 43 4.96 -10.43 7.40
C SER A 43 3.52 -10.14 6.98
N GLN A 44 3.02 -10.89 5.99
CA GLN A 44 1.65 -10.75 5.50
C GLN A 44 0.62 -10.79 6.64
N GLY A 45 -0.37 -9.91 6.57
CA GLY A 45 -1.43 -9.80 7.59
C GLY A 45 -1.00 -9.16 8.92
N ARG A 46 0.24 -8.67 9.04
CA ARG A 46 0.67 -7.90 10.22
C ARG A 46 0.05 -6.50 10.28
N SER A 47 -0.25 -5.93 9.12
CA SER A 47 -0.94 -4.65 8.95
C SER A 47 -2.21 -4.87 8.14
N ILE A 48 -3.36 -4.44 8.65
CA ILE A 48 -4.62 -4.45 7.92
C ILE A 48 -4.55 -3.49 6.71
N CYS A 49 -3.81 -2.39 6.85
CA CYS A 49 -3.61 -1.42 5.78
C CYS A 49 -2.82 -2.00 4.59
N CYS A 50 -2.04 -3.05 4.81
CA CYS A 50 -1.25 -3.72 3.77
C CYS A 50 -2.03 -4.75 2.95
N SER A 51 -3.18 -5.22 3.43
CA SER A 51 -3.96 -6.27 2.76
C SER A 51 -4.28 -5.98 1.29
N GLY A 52 -4.64 -4.73 0.95
CA GLY A 52 -4.87 -4.30 -0.43
C GLY A 52 -3.60 -4.32 -1.29
N PHE A 53 -2.49 -3.84 -0.74
CA PHE A 53 -1.19 -3.81 -1.42
C PHE A 53 -0.62 -5.21 -1.65
N GLU A 54 -0.73 -6.10 -0.66
CA GLU A 54 -0.30 -7.49 -0.76
C GLU A 54 -1.05 -8.26 -1.85
N ARG A 55 -2.35 -7.97 -2.03
CA ARG A 55 -3.15 -8.54 -3.11
C ARG A 55 -2.70 -8.03 -4.47
N GLU A 56 -2.53 -6.70 -4.62
CA GLU A 56 -2.10 -6.10 -5.88
C GLU A 56 -0.71 -6.62 -6.32
N GLU A 57 0.24 -6.73 -5.39
CA GLU A 57 1.58 -7.27 -5.68
C GLU A 57 1.52 -8.73 -6.14
N ARG A 58 0.64 -9.55 -5.54
CA ARG A 58 0.43 -10.94 -5.96
C ARG A 58 -0.16 -11.02 -7.37
N GLU A 59 -1.13 -10.16 -7.69
CA GLU A 59 -1.73 -10.10 -9.03
C GLU A 59 -0.71 -9.64 -10.07
N ARG A 60 0.10 -8.64 -9.76
CA ARG A 60 1.21 -8.17 -10.60
C ARG A 60 2.23 -9.28 -10.88
N GLN A 61 2.59 -10.06 -9.86
CA GLN A 61 3.49 -11.21 -10.03
C GLN A 61 2.88 -12.30 -10.91
N LYS A 62 1.60 -12.62 -10.70
CA LYS A 62 0.89 -13.60 -11.52
C LYS A 62 0.88 -13.18 -13.00
N PHE A 63 0.63 -11.91 -13.28
CA PHE A 63 0.64 -11.39 -14.64
C PHE A 63 2.01 -11.51 -15.31
N LYS A 64 3.09 -11.23 -14.59
CA LYS A 64 4.47 -11.41 -15.10
C LYS A 64 4.73 -12.85 -15.51
N VAL A 65 4.41 -13.80 -14.63
CA VAL A 65 4.60 -15.25 -14.87
C VAL A 65 3.78 -15.75 -16.06
N THR A 66 2.59 -15.20 -16.31
CA THR A 66 1.74 -15.61 -17.44
C THR A 66 2.08 -14.93 -18.77
N SER A 67 2.94 -13.92 -18.74
CA SER A 67 3.31 -13.13 -19.93
C SER A 67 4.73 -13.44 -20.44
N GLU A 68 5.48 -14.27 -19.71
CA GLU A 68 6.73 -14.94 -20.12
C GLU A 68 6.43 -16.32 -20.73
#